data_AF-W6KKG6-F1
#
_entry.id   AF-W6KKG6-F1
#
_cell.length_a   1.000
_cell.length_b   1.000
_cell.length_c   1.000
_cell.angle_alpha   90.00
_cell.angle_beta   90.00
_cell.angle_gamma   90.00
#
_symmetry.space_group_name_H-M   'P 1'
#
loop_
_entity.id
_entity.type
_entity.pdbx_description
1 polymer ?
#
loop_
_entity_poly.entity_id
_entity_poly.type
_entity_poly.pdbx_seq_one_letter_code
_entity_poly.pdbx_strand_id
1 'polypeptide(L)'
;MTLGKRKNLDDAPVYSMPHEQQVQLLSDALLREFMHRRGFLDTLKTFDEENPRDVDTISSRALMSDLMALDAKSQQRLKSQGIETIMEMLCALRVEHRQEVEQLAAEANADLPEAPSEEELERLRKMYHRKKKKRYTTD
;
A
#
# COMPACT_ATOMS: atom_id res chain seq x y z
N MET A 1 -6.25 -23.02 12.55
CA MET A 1 -5.91 -21.58 12.68
C MET A 1 -7.22 -20.82 12.78
N THR A 2 -7.48 -20.20 13.92
CA THR A 2 -8.73 -19.50 14.23
C THR A 2 -8.81 -18.20 13.42
N LEU A 3 -9.68 -18.18 12.41
CA LEU A 3 -10.13 -16.95 11.76
C LEU A 3 -10.84 -16.11 12.82
N GLY A 4 -10.17 -15.08 13.34
CA GLY A 4 -10.77 -14.13 14.26
C GLY A 4 -12.04 -13.55 13.63
N LYS A 5 -13.14 -13.59 14.38
CA LYS A 5 -14.42 -12.97 14.04
C LYS A 5 -14.14 -11.57 13.46
N ARG A 6 -14.34 -11.37 12.15
CA ARG A 6 -14.47 -10.04 11.58
C ARG A 6 -15.72 -9.47 12.25
N LYS A 7 -15.54 -8.56 13.22
CA LYS A 7 -16.64 -7.67 13.60
C LYS A 7 -17.08 -7.00 12.29
N ASN A 8 -18.38 -6.95 12.01
CA ASN A 8 -18.89 -6.16 10.91
C ASN A 8 -18.38 -4.73 11.12
N LEU A 9 -17.35 -4.35 10.37
CA LEU A 9 -16.84 -2.98 10.38
C LEU A 9 -17.83 -2.09 9.65
N ASP A 10 -18.55 -2.66 8.68
CA ASP A 10 -19.56 -2.05 7.83
C ASP A 10 -20.72 -1.37 8.60
N ASP A 11 -20.94 -1.73 9.86
CA ASP A 11 -21.97 -1.13 10.73
C ASP A 11 -21.43 0.03 11.60
N ALA A 12 -20.18 0.47 11.39
CA ALA A 12 -19.61 1.54 12.20
C ALA A 12 -20.33 2.88 11.91
N PRO A 13 -20.78 3.62 12.95
CA PRO A 13 -21.54 4.87 12.78
C PRO A 13 -20.87 5.90 11.87
N VAL A 14 -19.53 5.94 11.88
CA VAL A 14 -18.72 6.84 11.07
C VAL A 14 -19.05 6.80 9.58
N TYR A 15 -19.38 5.63 9.00
CA TYR A 15 -19.69 5.54 7.56
C TYR A 15 -20.96 6.30 7.16
N SER A 16 -21.87 6.53 8.11
CA SER A 16 -23.13 7.24 7.89
C SER A 16 -23.05 8.75 8.16
N MET A 17 -21.91 9.23 8.68
CA MET A 17 -21.72 10.64 9.04
C MET A 17 -21.36 11.51 7.83
N PRO A 18 -21.54 12.84 7.89
CA PRO A 18 -21.00 13.76 6.91
C PRO A 18 -19.49 13.61 6.72
N HIS A 19 -19.00 13.76 5.49
CA HIS A 19 -17.60 13.52 5.15
C HIS A 19 -16.61 14.31 6.03
N GLU A 20 -16.89 15.59 6.29
CA GLU A 20 -16.04 16.43 7.15
C GLU A 20 -15.89 15.85 8.56
N GLN A 21 -16.97 15.29 9.13
CA GLN A 21 -16.93 14.64 10.44
C GLN A 21 -16.15 13.32 10.39
N GLN A 22 -16.30 12.54 9.32
CA GLN A 22 -15.49 11.33 9.12
C GLN A 22 -14.00 11.67 9.08
N VAL A 23 -13.63 12.73 8.34
CA VAL A 23 -12.25 13.19 8.24
C VAL A 23 -11.71 13.63 9.60
N GLN A 24 -12.48 14.38 10.38
CA GLN A 24 -12.07 14.83 11.71
C GLN A 24 -11.86 13.64 12.65
N LEU A 25 -12.85 12.77 12.79
CA LEU A 25 -12.79 11.59 13.67
C LEU A 25 -11.63 10.65 13.30
N LEU A 26 -11.42 10.44 12.00
CA LEU A 26 -10.32 9.61 11.51
C LEU A 26 -8.97 10.27 11.76
N SER A 27 -8.84 11.58 11.53
CA SER A 27 -7.61 12.33 11.79
C SER A 27 -7.21 12.25 13.27
N ASP A 28 -8.17 12.48 14.17
CA ASP A 28 -7.91 12.42 15.60
C ASP A 28 -7.55 11.01 16.06
N ALA A 29 -8.22 9.98 15.51
CA ALA A 29 -7.91 8.60 15.82
C ALA A 29 -6.50 8.18 15.35
N LEU A 30 -6.10 8.60 14.15
CA LEU A 30 -4.77 8.36 13.59
C LEU A 30 -3.69 9.05 14.42
N LEU A 31 -3.92 10.30 14.83
CA LEU A 31 -3.00 11.05 15.69
C LEU A 31 -2.84 10.40 17.06
N ARG A 32 -3.95 10.00 17.70
CA ARG A 32 -3.92 9.28 18.98
C ARG A 32 -3.14 7.97 18.86
N GLU A 33 -3.36 7.21 17.79
CA GLU A 33 -2.66 5.96 17.52
C GLU A 33 -1.15 6.19 17.37
N PHE A 34 -0.77 7.21 16.58
CA PHE A 34 0.62 7.58 16.36
C PHE A 34 1.31 7.96 17.68
N MET A 35 0.73 8.91 18.42
CA MET A 35 1.28 9.39 19.68
C MET A 35 1.43 8.28 20.71
N HIS A 36 0.41 7.42 20.83
CA HIS A 36 0.46 6.27 21.71
C HIS A 36 1.59 5.29 21.34
N ARG A 37 1.71 4.89 20.07
CA ARG A 37 2.73 3.92 19.63
C ARG A 37 4.15 4.45 19.68
N ARG A 38 4.35 5.75 19.47
CA ARG A 38 5.67 6.38 19.53
C ARG A 38 6.05 6.87 20.93
N GLY A 39 5.17 6.71 21.92
CA GLY A 39 5.46 7.04 23.31
C GLY A 39 5.35 8.53 23.64
N PHE A 40 4.66 9.33 22.81
CA PHE A 40 4.38 10.75 23.07
C PHE A 40 3.21 10.90 24.05
N LEU A 41 3.33 10.33 25.25
CA LEU A 41 2.22 10.20 26.19
C LEU A 41 1.75 11.54 26.77
N ASP A 42 2.66 12.47 27.03
CA ASP A 42 2.30 13.80 27.53
C ASP A 42 1.58 14.64 26.46
N THR A 43 2.03 14.53 25.21
CA THR A 43 1.34 15.13 24.05
C THR A 43 -0.02 14.51 23.85
N LEU A 44 -0.13 13.17 23.93
CA LEU A 44 -1.40 12.46 23.82
C LEU A 44 -2.38 12.89 24.92
N LYS A 45 -1.90 13.06 26.15
CA LYS A 45 -2.73 13.53 27.25
C LYS A 45 -3.27 14.94 26.97
N THR A 46 -2.40 15.85 26.57
CA THR A 46 -2.79 17.23 26.22
C THR A 46 -3.78 17.22 25.05
N PHE A 47 -3.53 16.39 24.03
CA PHE A 47 -4.42 16.24 22.88
C PHE A 47 -5.80 15.69 23.27
N ASP A 48 -5.88 14.72 24.18
CA ASP A 48 -7.14 14.17 24.69
C ASP A 48 -7.89 15.20 25.58
N GLU A 49 -7.21 16.17 26.19
CA GLU A 49 -7.83 17.30 26.89
C GLU A 49 -8.40 18.35 25.92
N GLU A 50 -7.68 18.67 24.85
CA GLU A 50 -8.10 19.60 23.79
C GLU A 50 -9.19 19.02 22.89
N ASN A 51 -9.15 17.71 22.67
CA ASN A 51 -10.06 16.95 21.82
C ASN A 51 -10.61 15.76 22.61
N PRO A 52 -11.61 15.98 23.47
CA PRO A 52 -12.18 14.92 24.29
C PRO A 52 -12.76 13.79 23.45
N ARG A 53 -12.66 12.57 23.97
CA ARG A 53 -13.30 11.40 23.34
C ARG A 53 -14.78 11.37 23.69
N ASP A 54 -15.57 10.99 22.71
CA ASP A 54 -17.02 10.87 22.79
C ASP A 54 -17.48 9.48 22.30
N VAL A 55 -18.79 9.33 22.10
CA VAL A 55 -19.42 8.08 21.64
C VAL A 55 -19.04 7.72 20.20
N ASP A 56 -18.64 8.71 19.40
CA ASP A 56 -18.34 8.55 17.97
C ASP A 56 -16.84 8.34 17.72
N THR A 57 -16.03 8.44 18.76
CA THR A 57 -14.58 8.28 18.70
C THR A 57 -14.16 6.90 18.17
N ILE A 58 -13.40 6.91 17.08
CA ILE A 58 -12.85 5.71 16.46
C ILE A 58 -11.73 5.13 17.33
N SER A 59 -11.99 4.01 17.99
CA SER A 59 -11.01 3.30 18.83
C SER A 59 -10.44 2.04 18.16
N SER A 60 -11.04 1.58 17.06
CA SER A 60 -10.65 0.36 16.37
C SER A 60 -9.59 0.64 15.32
N ARG A 61 -8.40 0.06 15.49
CA ARG A 61 -7.36 0.10 14.45
C ARG A 61 -7.82 -0.52 13.14
N ALA A 62 -8.61 -1.60 13.21
CA ALA A 62 -9.14 -2.25 12.01
C ALA A 62 -10.07 -1.30 11.23
N LEU A 63 -10.89 -0.52 11.93
CA LEU A 63 -11.76 0.49 11.32
C LEU A 63 -10.94 1.62 10.69
N MET A 64 -9.91 2.13 11.38
CA MET A 64 -9.00 3.12 10.79
C MET A 64 -8.31 2.61 9.51
N SER A 65 -7.85 1.35 9.53
CA SER A 65 -7.23 0.74 8.35
C SER A 65 -8.22 0.58 7.20
N ASP A 66 -9.47 0.23 7.48
CA ASP A 66 -10.51 0.11 6.46
C ASP A 66 -10.86 1.47 5.83
N LEU A 67 -11.10 2.50 6.66
CA LEU A 67 -11.35 3.87 6.21
C LEU A 67 -10.22 4.45 5.36
N MET A 68 -8.98 4.04 5.63
CA MET A 68 -7.80 4.44 4.86
C MET A 68 -7.50 3.53 3.65
N ALA A 69 -8.36 2.54 3.37
CA ALA A 69 -8.19 1.53 2.34
C ALA A 69 -6.82 0.80 2.42
N LEU A 70 -6.32 0.58 3.64
CA LEU A 70 -5.01 0.00 3.88
C LEU A 70 -5.09 -1.53 3.91
N ASP A 71 -4.64 -2.18 2.85
CA ASP A 71 -4.74 -3.62 2.70
C ASP A 71 -3.84 -4.40 3.69
N ALA A 72 -4.29 -5.60 4.08
CA ALA A 72 -3.60 -6.41 5.09
C ALA A 72 -2.19 -6.85 4.67
N LYS A 73 -1.93 -7.05 3.37
CA LYS A 73 -0.64 -7.50 2.85
C LYS A 73 0.39 -6.38 2.97
N SER A 74 0.03 -5.16 2.61
CA SER A 74 0.86 -3.97 2.80
C SER A 74 1.13 -3.71 4.28
N GLN A 75 0.10 -3.82 5.14
CA GLN A 75 0.31 -3.69 6.59
C GLN A 75 1.33 -4.69 7.12
N GLN A 76 1.24 -5.96 6.72
CA GLN A 76 2.17 -7.00 7.17
C GLN A 76 3.60 -6.72 6.69
N ARG A 77 3.77 -6.34 5.42
CA ARG A 77 5.06 -5.98 4.84
C ARG A 77 5.69 -4.80 5.57
N LEU A 78 4.96 -3.71 5.74
CA LEU A 78 5.48 -2.48 6.37
C LEU A 78 5.79 -2.71 7.85
N LYS A 79 4.98 -3.51 8.56
CA LYS A 79 5.31 -3.93 9.94
C LYS A 79 6.62 -4.69 10.03
N SER A 80 6.92 -5.57 9.07
CA SER A 80 8.22 -6.28 9.05
C SER A 80 9.42 -5.36 8.82
N GLN A 81 9.19 -4.13 8.34
CA GLN A 81 10.20 -3.09 8.16
C GLN A 81 10.30 -2.14 9.37
N GLY A 82 9.58 -2.43 10.46
CA GLY A 82 9.55 -1.58 11.66
C GLY A 82 8.62 -0.36 11.55
N ILE A 83 7.75 -0.33 10.54
CA ILE A 83 6.74 0.72 10.38
C ILE A 83 5.49 0.28 11.15
N GLU A 84 5.17 1.01 12.22
CA GLU A 84 4.18 0.55 13.19
C GLU A 84 2.85 1.30 13.13
N THR A 85 2.87 2.59 12.84
CA THR A 85 1.66 3.42 12.88
C THR A 85 0.95 3.42 11.53
N ILE A 86 -0.36 3.65 11.52
CA ILE A 86 -1.11 3.74 10.25
C ILE A 86 -0.62 4.94 9.44
N MET A 87 -0.36 6.07 10.11
CA MET A 87 0.15 7.28 9.45
C MET A 87 1.48 7.02 8.73
N GLU A 88 2.42 6.34 9.37
CA GLU A 88 3.70 6.02 8.72
C GLU A 88 3.52 5.05 7.56
N MET A 89 2.63 4.06 7.67
CA MET A 89 2.33 3.15 6.58
C MET A 89 1.81 3.92 5.35
N LEU A 90 0.92 4.87 5.57
CA LEU A 90 0.37 5.72 4.50
C LEU A 90 1.44 6.61 3.87
N CYS A 91 2.33 7.19 4.67
CA CYS A 91 3.46 7.96 4.17
C CYS A 91 4.39 7.10 3.31
N ALA A 92 4.74 5.90 3.78
CA ALA A 92 5.59 4.97 3.04
C ALA A 92 4.97 4.57 1.70
N LEU A 93 3.69 4.17 1.70
CA LEU A 93 2.97 3.80 0.48
C LEU A 93 2.86 4.96 -0.52
N ARG A 94 2.69 6.20 -0.04
CA ARG A 94 2.67 7.38 -0.93
C ARG A 94 4.02 7.62 -1.60
N VAL A 95 5.12 7.42 -0.88
CA VAL A 95 6.47 7.54 -1.44
C VAL A 95 6.72 6.41 -2.45
N GLU A 96 6.38 5.18 -2.12
CA GLU A 96 6.51 4.02 -3.03
C GLU A 96 5.71 4.23 -4.32
N HIS A 97 4.43 4.62 -4.22
CA HIS A 97 3.59 4.89 -5.37
C HIS A 97 4.17 6.01 -6.26
N ARG A 98 4.73 7.06 -5.65
CA ARG A 98 5.36 8.14 -6.41
C ARG A 98 6.57 7.63 -7.21
N GLN A 99 7.41 6.81 -6.60
CA GLN A 99 8.58 6.21 -7.26
C GLN A 99 8.17 5.27 -8.39
N GLU A 100 7.13 4.46 -8.18
CA GLU A 100 6.57 3.56 -9.20
C GLU A 100 6.06 4.35 -10.41
N VAL A 101 5.29 5.42 -10.18
CA VAL A 101 4.80 6.28 -11.27
C VAL A 101 5.96 6.94 -12.03
N GLU A 102 6.99 7.42 -11.34
CA GLU A 102 8.17 7.99 -11.98
C GLU A 102 8.94 6.95 -12.81
N GLN A 103 9.08 5.73 -12.31
CA GLN A 103 9.70 4.63 -13.04
C GLN A 103 8.89 4.27 -14.30
N LEU A 104 7.56 4.10 -14.17
CA LEU A 104 6.69 3.80 -15.30
C LEU A 104 6.70 4.91 -16.35
N ALA A 105 6.74 6.18 -15.91
CA ALA A 105 6.88 7.32 -16.80
C ALA A 105 8.25 7.31 -17.51
N ALA A 106 9.34 6.96 -16.82
CA ALA A 106 10.65 6.85 -17.43
C ALA A 106 10.71 5.70 -18.46
N GLU A 107 10.11 4.55 -18.14
CA GLU A 107 10.02 3.39 -19.05
C GLU A 107 9.17 3.70 -20.29
N ALA A 108 8.04 4.40 -20.12
CA ALA A 108 7.19 4.80 -21.24
C ALA A 108 7.84 5.83 -22.17
N ASN A 109 8.74 6.67 -21.62
CA ASN A 109 9.50 7.67 -22.39
C ASN A 109 10.87 7.17 -22.85
N ALA A 110 11.26 5.94 -22.50
CA ALA A 110 12.50 5.37 -22.97
C ALA A 110 12.43 5.13 -24.48
N ASP A 111 13.50 5.45 -25.19
CA ASP A 111 13.58 5.17 -26.62
C ASP A 111 13.33 3.69 -26.87
N LEU A 112 12.49 3.42 -27.88
CA LEU A 112 12.28 2.05 -28.32
C LEU A 112 13.64 1.45 -28.70
N PRO A 113 13.93 0.22 -28.26
CA PRO A 113 15.16 -0.45 -28.68
C PRO A 113 15.20 -0.45 -30.20
N GLU A 114 16.36 -0.11 -30.76
CA GLU A 114 16.57 -0.07 -32.20
C GLU A 114 16.13 -1.40 -32.80
N ALA A 115 15.28 -1.34 -33.84
CA ALA A 115 14.78 -2.55 -34.47
C ALA A 115 15.99 -3.38 -34.93
N PRO A 116 16.01 -4.71 -34.67
CA PRO A 116 17.14 -5.53 -35.06
C PRO A 116 17.40 -5.37 -36.56
N SER A 117 18.66 -5.17 -36.93
CA SER A 117 19.06 -5.05 -38.32
C SER A 117 18.66 -6.31 -39.11
N GLU A 118 18.51 -6.18 -40.44
CA GLU A 118 18.18 -7.34 -41.29
C GLU A 118 19.23 -8.46 -41.14
N GLU A 119 20.50 -8.12 -40.88
CA GLU A 119 21.54 -9.12 -40.58
C GLU A 119 21.33 -9.86 -39.26
N GLU A 120 20.85 -9.19 -38.22
CA GLU A 120 20.53 -9.81 -36.93
C GLU A 120 19.29 -10.69 -37.04
N LEU A 121 18.28 -10.24 -37.80
CA LEU A 121 17.10 -11.03 -38.14
C LEU A 121 17.49 -12.30 -38.91
N GLU A 122 18.38 -12.19 -39.87
CA GLU A 122 18.92 -13.31 -40.65
C GLU A 122 19.66 -14.31 -39.75
N ARG A 123 20.48 -13.83 -38.81
CA ARG A 123 21.17 -14.68 -37.81
C ARG A 123 20.18 -15.38 -36.89
N LEU A 124 19.16 -14.69 -36.41
CA LEU A 124 18.10 -15.25 -35.56
C LEU A 124 17.29 -16.33 -36.30
N ARG A 125 16.89 -16.08 -37.55
CA ARG A 125 16.20 -17.08 -38.41
C ARG A 125 17.03 -18.34 -38.58
N LYS A 126 18.32 -18.20 -38.90
CA LYS A 126 19.27 -19.33 -39.03
C LYS A 126 19.43 -20.08 -37.72
N MET A 127 19.52 -19.39 -36.59
CA MET A 127 19.64 -20.01 -35.27
C MET A 127 18.38 -20.79 -34.87
N TYR A 128 17.19 -20.25 -35.16
CA TYR A 128 15.90 -20.90 -34.93
C TYR A 128 15.75 -22.17 -35.77
N HIS A 129 16.10 -22.11 -37.07
CA HIS A 129 16.11 -23.28 -37.94
C HIS A 129 17.11 -24.35 -37.49
N ARG A 130 18.27 -23.96 -36.97
CA ARG A 130 19.28 -24.90 -36.44
C ARG A 130 18.80 -25.59 -35.16
N LYS A 131 18.14 -24.86 -34.26
CA LYS A 131 17.52 -25.44 -33.04
C LYS A 131 16.36 -26.37 -33.38
N LYS A 132 15.53 -26.02 -34.37
CA LYS A 132 14.42 -26.85 -34.83
C LYS A 132 14.94 -28.15 -35.43
N LYS A 133 15.94 -28.11 -36.33
CA LYS A 133 16.56 -29.33 -36.88
C LYS A 133 17.15 -30.24 -35.80
N LYS A 134 17.86 -29.70 -34.80
CA LYS A 134 18.40 -30.51 -33.70
C LYS A 134 17.33 -31.20 -32.84
N ARG A 135 16.14 -30.60 -32.69
CA ARG A 135 15.02 -31.23 -31.95
C ARG A 135 14.36 -32.39 -32.71
N TYR A 136 14.48 -32.45 -34.04
CA TYR A 136 13.89 -33.52 -34.86
C TYR A 136 14.88 -34.63 -35.25
N THR A 137 16.15 -34.53 -34.86
CA THR A 137 17.20 -35.52 -35.16
C THR A 137 17.70 -36.26 -33.93
N THR A 138 16.93 -36.24 -32.83
CA THR A 138 17.27 -36.92 -31.57
C THR A 138 16.20 -37.95 -31.16
N ASP A 139 15.58 -38.59 -32.16
CA ASP A 139 14.84 -39.85 -32.03
C ASP A 139 15.49 -40.89 -32.97
#